data_AF-A0A0F8Z3D6-F1
#
_entry.id   AF-A0A0F8Z3D6-F1
#
_cell.length_a   1.000
_cell.length_b   1.000
_cell.length_c   1.000
_cell.angle_alpha   90.00
_cell.angle_beta   90.00
_cell.angle_gamma   90.00
#
_symmetry.space_group_name_H-M   'P 1'
#
loop_
_entity.id
_entity.type
_entity.pdbx_description
1 polymer ?
#
loop_
_entity_poly.entity_id
_entity_poly.type
_entity_poly.pdbx_seq_one_letter_code
_entity_poly.pdbx_strand_id
1 'polypeptide(L)'
;MKMDTWRIACVGAGLIGQGWTTLFSSKGYQVILQDVSKTALEDSLRAINKNLMFLEAKTILKPGEAAAAMARIKTNTDISESADSADYVQE
;
A
#
# COMPACT_ATOMS: atom_id res chain seq x y z
N MET A 1 -7.58 18.75 14.88
CA MET A 1 -6.95 19.10 13.59
C MET A 1 -6.74 17.79 12.83
N LYS A 2 -7.53 17.49 11.80
CA LYS A 2 -7.28 16.30 10.97
C LYS A 2 -5.95 16.54 10.26
N MET A 3 -4.93 15.73 10.53
CA MET A 3 -3.73 15.75 9.70
C MET A 3 -4.15 15.20 8.34
N ASP A 4 -4.02 16.01 7.29
CA ASP A 4 -4.22 15.56 5.92
C ASP A 4 -3.29 14.36 5.69
N THR A 5 -3.87 13.17 5.64
CA THR A 5 -3.12 11.94 5.41
C THR A 5 -2.82 11.89 3.92
N TRP A 6 -1.53 12.02 3.57
CA TRP A 6 -1.09 11.97 2.18
C TRP A 6 -1.54 10.67 1.50
N ARG A 7 -1.95 10.81 0.25
CA ARG A 7 -2.37 9.74 -0.65
C ARG A 7 -1.23 9.43 -1.60
N ILE A 8 -0.78 8.19 -1.60
CA ILE A 8 0.33 7.71 -2.41
C ILE A 8 -0.23 6.80 -3.49
N ALA A 9 0.13 7.02 -4.74
CA ALA A 9 -0.05 6.03 -5.80
C ALA A 9 1.24 5.24 -5.97
N CYS A 10 1.20 3.92 -5.81
CA CYS A 10 2.29 3.03 -6.17
C CYS A 10 1.93 2.35 -7.50
N VAL A 11 2.67 2.66 -8.56
CA VAL A 11 2.45 2.14 -9.92
C VAL A 11 3.28 0.87 -10.11
N GLY A 12 2.62 -0.24 -10.39
CA GLY A 12 3.19 -1.58 -10.49
C GLY A 12 2.99 -2.39 -9.20
N ALA A 13 2.48 -3.63 -9.32
CA ALA A 13 2.21 -4.55 -8.21
C ALA A 13 3.25 -5.66 -8.03
N GLY A 14 4.36 -5.60 -8.77
CA GLY A 14 5.49 -6.51 -8.64
C GLY A 14 6.27 -6.35 -7.32
N LEU A 15 7.45 -6.99 -7.25
CA LEU A 15 8.27 -7.07 -6.04
C LEU A 15 8.58 -5.71 -5.40
N ILE A 16 8.90 -4.70 -6.20
CA ILE A 16 9.25 -3.36 -5.70
C ILE A 16 7.99 -2.60 -5.25
N GLY A 17 6.94 -2.62 -6.06
CA GLY A 17 5.68 -1.95 -5.75
C GLY A 17 5.00 -2.46 -4.48
N GLN A 18 5.01 -3.79 -4.25
CA GLN A 18 4.52 -4.34 -2.98
C GLN A 18 5.39 -3.89 -1.78
N GLY A 19 6.69 -3.68 -1.98
CA GLY A 19 7.62 -3.21 -0.95
C GLY A 19 7.32 -1.76 -0.54
N TRP A 20 7.17 -0.87 -1.52
CA TRP A 20 6.77 0.52 -1.28
C TRP A 20 5.38 0.61 -0.65
N THR A 21 4.42 -0.17 -1.14
CA THR A 21 3.06 -0.21 -0.59
C THR A 21 3.07 -0.67 0.88
N THR A 22 3.87 -1.69 1.21
CA THR A 22 4.09 -2.13 2.60
C THR A 22 4.64 -0.98 3.44
N LEU A 23 5.68 -0.29 2.96
CA LEU A 23 6.32 0.79 3.70
C LEU A 23 5.35 1.96 3.95
N PHE A 24 4.75 2.53 2.90
CA PHE A 24 3.89 3.69 3.02
C PHE A 24 2.65 3.40 3.88
N SER A 25 1.97 2.27 3.65
CA SER A 25 0.81 1.90 4.45
C SER A 25 1.15 1.70 5.93
N SER A 26 2.32 1.12 6.23
CA SER A 26 2.82 0.95 7.60
C SER A 26 3.15 2.27 8.31
N LYS A 27 3.48 3.32 7.55
CA LYS A 27 3.75 4.67 8.08
C LYS A 27 2.50 5.54 8.21
N GLY A 28 1.32 5.00 7.90
CA GLY A 28 0.05 5.69 8.11
C GLY A 28 -0.53 6.35 6.87
N TYR A 29 0.12 6.23 5.71
CA TYR A 29 -0.35 6.83 4.46
C TYR A 29 -1.49 6.02 3.84
N GLN A 30 -2.39 6.71 3.12
CA GLN A 30 -3.35 6.06 2.22
C GLN A 30 -2.61 5.68 0.95
N VAL A 31 -2.76 4.44 0.48
CA VAL A 31 -2.01 3.96 -0.69
C VAL A 31 -2.97 3.37 -1.71
N ILE A 32 -2.85 3.81 -2.96
CA ILE A 32 -3.44 3.15 -4.12
C ILE A 32 -2.33 2.34 -4.78
N LEU A 33 -2.42 1.01 -4.71
CA LEU A 33 -1.59 0.12 -5.49
C LEU A 33 -2.24 -0.05 -6.86
N GLN A 34 -1.56 0.41 -7.90
CA GLN A 34 -2.05 0.35 -9.27
C GLN A 34 -1.27 -0.68 -10.08
N ASP A 35 -1.95 -1.47 -10.90
CA ASP A 35 -1.34 -2.34 -11.91
C ASP A 35 -2.38 -2.67 -12.97
N VAL A 36 -1.97 -2.96 -14.21
CA VAL A 36 -2.88 -3.37 -15.28
C VAL A 36 -3.49 -4.75 -15.05
N SER A 37 -2.85 -5.60 -14.24
CA SER A 37 -3.28 -6.96 -13.94
C SER A 37 -3.96 -7.07 -12.57
N LYS A 38 -5.25 -7.39 -12.56
CA LYS A 38 -6.01 -7.70 -11.33
C LYS A 38 -5.40 -8.86 -10.55
N THR A 39 -4.90 -9.89 -11.26
CA THR A 39 -4.23 -11.02 -10.62
C THR A 39 -2.95 -10.58 -9.92
N ALA A 40 -2.15 -9.71 -10.55
CA ALA A 40 -0.95 -9.16 -9.91
C ALA A 40 -1.30 -8.35 -8.65
N LEU A 41 -2.38 -7.56 -8.69
CA LEU A 41 -2.88 -6.82 -7.53
C LEU A 41 -3.29 -7.75 -6.38
N GLU A 42 -4.07 -8.79 -6.66
CA GLU A 42 -4.50 -9.77 -5.66
C GLU A 42 -3.31 -10.53 -5.05
N ASP A 43 -2.34 -10.91 -5.86
CA ASP A 43 -1.11 -11.59 -5.42
C ASP A 43 -0.28 -10.67 -4.53
N SER A 44 -0.12 -9.41 -4.95
CA SER A 44 0.58 -8.36 -4.22
C SER A 44 -0.06 -8.07 -2.87
N LEU A 45 -1.40 -7.97 -2.79
CA LEU A 45 -2.10 -7.79 -1.52
C LEU A 45 -1.81 -8.92 -0.52
N ARG A 46 -1.74 -10.17 -0.97
CA ARG A 46 -1.38 -11.31 -0.10
C ARG A 46 0.06 -11.20 0.41
N ALA A 47 0.98 -10.80 -0.46
CA ALA A 47 2.37 -10.60 -0.09
C ALA A 47 2.59 -9.41 0.85
N ILE A 48 1.92 -8.28 0.61
CA ILE A 48 1.93 -7.11 1.49
C ILE A 48 1.40 -7.48 2.87
N ASN A 49 0.28 -8.19 2.95
CA ASN A 49 -0.26 -8.66 4.23
C ASN A 49 0.77 -9.54 4.97
N LYS A 50 1.42 -10.48 4.28
CA LYS A 50 2.48 -11.31 4.87
C LYS A 50 3.66 -10.47 5.37
N ASN A 51 4.07 -9.46 4.62
CA ASN A 51 5.16 -8.56 5.03
C ASN A 51 4.78 -7.75 6.27
N LEU A 52 3.58 -7.17 6.32
CA LEU A 52 3.10 -6.41 7.46
C LEU A 52 2.99 -7.28 8.72
N MET A 53 2.43 -8.49 8.60
CA MET A 53 2.38 -9.46 9.70
C MET A 53 3.78 -9.85 10.18
N PHE A 54 4.75 -10.01 9.26
CA PHE A 54 6.14 -10.27 9.62
C PHE A 54 6.76 -9.11 10.41
N LEU A 55 6.53 -7.87 9.99
CA LEU A 55 7.03 -6.68 10.70
C LEU A 55 6.43 -6.56 12.11
N GLU A 56 5.14 -6.85 12.26
CA GLU A 56 4.46 -6.89 13.56
C GLU A 56 5.01 -8.02 14.45
N ALA A 57 5.20 -9.23 13.90
CA ALA A 57 5.81 -10.35 14.63
C ALA A 57 7.26 -10.07 15.05
N LYS A 58 7.97 -9.21 14.32
CA LYS A 58 9.32 -8.72 14.67
C LYS A 58 9.31 -7.48 15.56
N THR A 59 8.16 -7.07 16.08
CA THR A 59 7.98 -5.90 16.95
C THR A 59 8.39 -4.56 16.31
N ILE A 60 8.52 -4.53 14.99
CA ILE A 60 8.77 -3.32 14.21
C ILE A 60 7.48 -2.50 14.08
N LEU A 61 6.35 -3.20 13.96
CA LEU A 61 5.00 -2.64 14.11
C LEU A 61 4.40 -3.06 15.45
N LYS A 62 3.56 -2.19 16.03
CA LYS A 62 2.82 -2.49 17.26
C LYS A 62 1.66 -3.45 16.95
N PRO A 63 1.15 -4.20 17.97
CA PRO A 63 -0.03 -5.02 17.79
C PRO A 63 -1.23 -4.24 17.23
N GLY A 64 -1.84 -4.76 16.17
CA GLY A 64 -2.93 -4.17 15.40
C GLY A 64 -2.49 -3.25 14.25
N GLU A 65 -1.22 -2.85 14.16
CA GLU A 65 -0.77 -1.92 13.12
C GLU A 65 -0.66 -2.57 11.74
N ALA A 66 -0.44 -3.89 11.66
CA ALA A 66 -0.48 -4.60 10.37
C ALA A 66 -1.88 -4.55 9.75
N ALA A 67 -2.92 -4.84 10.54
CA ALA A 67 -4.31 -4.74 10.09
C ALA A 67 -4.70 -3.29 9.75
N ALA A 68 -4.25 -2.32 10.54
CA ALA A 68 -4.49 -0.91 10.26
C ALA A 68 -3.81 -0.44 8.97
N ALA A 69 -2.60 -0.94 8.67
CA ALA A 69 -1.89 -0.66 7.41
C ALA A 69 -2.63 -1.26 6.21
N MET A 70 -3.07 -2.52 6.28
CA MET A 70 -3.85 -3.14 5.21
C MET A 70 -5.13 -2.36 4.89
N ALA A 71 -5.81 -1.81 5.90
CA ALA A 71 -7.02 -1.01 5.70
C ALA A 71 -6.80 0.32 4.96
N ARG A 72 -5.54 0.78 4.82
CA ARG A 72 -5.19 1.99 4.06
C ARG A 72 -4.90 1.72 2.59
N ILE A 73 -4.86 0.46 2.18
CA ILE A 73 -4.51 0.07 0.81
C ILE A 73 -5.78 -0.12 -0.01
N LYS A 74 -5.83 0.54 -1.16
CA LYS A 74 -6.79 0.28 -2.23
C LYS A 74 -6.03 -0.19 -3.47
N THR A 75 -6.74 -0.87 -4.36
CA THR A 75 -6.20 -1.24 -5.67
C THR A 75 -6.96 -0.55 -6.78
N ASN A 76 -6.28 -0.26 -7.89
CA ASN A 76 -6.92 0.22 -9.11
C ASN A 76 -6.19 -0.33 -10.33
N THR A 77 -6.88 -0.46 -11.46
CA THR A 77 -6.27 -0.81 -12.75
C THR A 77 -6.05 0.41 -13.63
N ASP A 78 -6.74 1.51 -13.38
CA ASP A 78 -6.56 2.76 -14.13
C ASP A 78 -5.45 3.63 -13.52
N ILE A 79 -4.42 3.92 -14.32
CA ILE A 79 -3.28 4.74 -13.89
C ILE A 79 -3.65 6.22 -13.76
N SER A 80 -4.53 6.72 -14.62
CA SER A 80 -4.93 8.13 -14.63
C SER A 80 -5.72 8.46 -13.36
N GLU A 81 -6.70 7.62 -13.00
CA GLU A 81 -7.45 7.75 -11.76
C GLU A 81 -6.56 7.64 -10.51
N SER A 82 -5.58 6.73 -10.55
CA SER A 82 -4.64 6.53 -9.45
C SER A 82 -3.73 7.73 -9.24
N ALA A 83 -3.21 8.32 -10.33
CA ALA A 83 -2.33 9.47 -10.28
C ALA A 83 -3.07 10.78 -9.93
N ASP A 84 -4.27 11.00 -10.49
CA ASP A 84 -5.07 12.22 -10.26
C ASP A 84 -5.49 12.37 -8.79
N SER A 85 -5.69 11.25 -8.11
CA SER A 85 -6.08 11.21 -6.70
C SER A 85 -4.91 11.16 -5.72
N ALA A 86 -3.66 11.21 -6.19
CA ALA A 86 -2.47 11.08 -5.35
C ALA A 86 -1.76 12.43 -5.13
N ASP A 87 -1.21 12.59 -3.92
CA ASP A 87 -0.35 13.72 -3.58
C ASP A 87 1.12 13.40 -3.94
N TYR A 88 1.48 12.12 -4.05
CA TYR A 88 2.78 11.63 -4.53
C TYR A 88 2.62 10.31 -5.29
N VAL A 89 3.41 10.15 -6.35
CA VAL A 89 3.45 8.92 -7.17
C VAL A 89 4.81 8.26 -7.04
N GLN A 90 4.81 6.96 -6.73
CA GLN A 90 5.98 6.08 -6.74
C GLN A 90 5.83 5.06 -7.89
N GLU A 91 6.80 5.02 -8.79
CA GLU A 91 6.98 3.98 -9.81
C GLU A 91 8.17 3.07 -9.44
#